data_AF-A0A7X5YNU7-F1
#
_entry.id   AF-A0A7X5YNU7-F1
#
_cell.length_a   1.000
_cell.length_b   1.000
_cell.length_c   1.000
_cell.angle_alpha   90.00
_cell.angle_beta   90.00
_cell.angle_gamma   90.00
#
_symmetry.space_group_name_H-M   'P 1'
#
loop_
_entity.id
_entity.type
_entity.pdbx_description
1 polymer ?
#
loop_
_entity_poly.entity_id
_entity_poly.type
_entity_poly.pdbx_seq_one_letter_code
_entity_poly.pdbx_strand_id
1 'polypeptide(L)'
;MKIQWLPLAAAGLLAGACAPMDGDASAPMPPDDGPSQCRADQYQRFVGRNRSELPAQPAGETWRVTCTTCPVTMDYNPTRLNVFYEQSTGIIREVKCG
;
A
#
# COMPACT_ATOMS: atom_id res chain seq x y z
N MET A 1 25.07 -61.32 -18.37
CA MET A 1 24.42 -61.58 -17.06
C MET A 1 23.97 -60.22 -16.54
N LYS A 2 22.76 -59.72 -16.85
CA LYS A 2 21.40 -60.00 -16.31
C LYS A 2 21.24 -59.68 -14.81
N ILE A 3 20.58 -58.54 -14.55
CA ILE A 3 19.71 -58.07 -13.43
C ILE A 3 19.67 -56.54 -13.64
N GLN A 4 18.67 -55.82 -14.15
CA GLN A 4 17.20 -55.88 -14.26
C GLN A 4 16.38 -55.74 -12.96
N TRP A 5 15.71 -54.57 -12.86
CA TRP A 5 14.38 -54.24 -12.29
C TRP A 5 14.38 -53.67 -10.85
N LEU A 6 13.65 -52.62 -10.45
CA LEU A 6 12.56 -51.79 -11.03
C LEU A 6 12.48 -50.47 -10.18
N PRO A 7 12.17 -49.28 -10.75
CA PRO A 7 11.98 -48.05 -9.98
C PRO A 7 10.54 -47.94 -9.43
N LEU A 8 10.38 -47.71 -8.13
CA LEU A 8 9.09 -47.33 -7.54
C LEU A 8 8.81 -45.85 -7.83
N ALA A 9 7.85 -45.61 -8.72
CA ALA A 9 7.21 -44.32 -8.92
C ALA A 9 6.14 -44.11 -7.83
N ALA A 10 6.22 -42.99 -7.12
CA ALA A 10 5.09 -42.44 -6.37
C ALA A 10 4.97 -40.95 -6.74
N ALA A 11 4.11 -40.69 -7.71
CA ALA A 11 3.71 -39.35 -8.12
C ALA A 11 2.82 -38.74 -7.02
N GLY A 12 3.37 -37.82 -6.24
CA GLY A 12 2.62 -36.95 -5.35
C GLY A 12 2.25 -35.66 -6.06
N LEU A 13 1.05 -35.62 -6.65
CA LEU A 13 0.40 -34.40 -7.14
C LEU A 13 0.02 -33.52 -5.93
N LEU A 14 0.78 -32.46 -5.68
CA LEU A 14 0.32 -31.33 -4.88
C LEU A 14 0.02 -30.18 -5.84
N ALA A 15 -1.23 -30.11 -6.28
CA ALA A 15 -1.76 -28.97 -6.99
C ALA A 15 -1.83 -27.77 -6.04
N GLY A 16 -0.88 -26.83 -6.18
CA GLY A 16 -0.95 -25.52 -5.55
C GLY A 16 -2.07 -24.70 -6.18
N ALA A 17 -3.20 -24.61 -5.51
CA ALA A 17 -4.29 -23.71 -5.89
C ALA A 17 -3.92 -22.28 -5.46
N CYS A 18 -3.25 -21.53 -6.32
CA CYS A 18 -3.31 -20.07 -6.26
C CYS A 18 -4.67 -19.63 -6.79
N ALA A 19 -5.59 -19.29 -5.89
CA ALA A 19 -6.79 -18.56 -6.27
C ALA A 19 -6.41 -17.11 -6.64
N PRO A 20 -7.00 -16.53 -7.70
CA PRO A 20 -6.94 -15.08 -7.89
C PRO A 20 -7.74 -14.42 -6.77
N MET A 21 -7.13 -13.48 -6.05
CA MET A 21 -7.89 -12.53 -5.24
C MET A 21 -8.59 -11.61 -6.23
N ASP A 22 -9.89 -11.81 -6.39
CA ASP A 22 -10.76 -10.84 -7.05
C ASP A 22 -10.63 -9.52 -6.31
N GLY A 23 -9.80 -8.63 -6.87
CA GLY A 23 -9.63 -7.27 -6.42
C GLY A 23 -10.85 -6.46 -6.79
N ASP A 24 -11.96 -6.70 -6.09
CA ASP A 24 -13.09 -5.78 -6.09
C ASP A 24 -13.48 -5.50 -4.63
N ALA A 25 -12.79 -4.53 -4.05
CA ALA A 25 -13.16 -3.96 -2.77
C ALA A 25 -12.87 -2.46 -2.81
N SER A 26 -13.52 -1.76 -3.74
CA SER A 26 -13.93 -0.38 -3.46
C SER A 26 -15.07 -0.44 -2.44
N ALA A 27 -14.74 -0.82 -1.20
CA ALA A 27 -15.68 -0.74 -0.10
C ALA A 27 -16.04 0.74 0.11
N PRO A 28 -17.33 1.11 0.20
CA PRO A 28 -17.72 2.46 0.56
C PRO A 28 -17.13 2.81 1.92
N MET A 29 -16.39 3.91 1.98
CA MET A 29 -15.86 4.43 3.23
C MET A 29 -17.04 4.91 4.10
N PRO A 30 -17.13 4.51 5.38
CA PRO A 30 -18.23 4.93 6.25
C PRO A 30 -18.25 6.46 6.45
N PRO A 31 -19.43 7.06 6.75
CA PRO A 31 -19.58 8.49 6.93
C PRO A 31 -18.74 9.02 8.11
N ASP A 32 -18.29 10.27 7.97
CA ASP A 32 -17.32 10.95 8.85
C ASP A 32 -17.99 11.49 10.13
N ASP A 33 -17.74 10.83 11.27
CA ASP A 33 -18.16 11.29 12.61
C ASP A 33 -17.08 12.21 13.23
N GLY A 34 -17.11 13.51 12.92
CA GLY A 34 -16.19 14.51 13.48
C GLY A 34 -14.93 14.75 12.64
N PRO A 35 -13.94 15.53 13.11
CA PRO A 35 -12.68 15.68 12.37
C PRO A 35 -12.05 14.29 12.28
N SER A 36 -12.15 13.68 11.10
CA SER A 36 -11.51 12.40 10.82
C SER A 36 -10.07 12.52 11.27
N GLN A 37 -9.64 11.56 12.09
CA GLN A 37 -8.20 11.32 12.26
C GLN A 37 -7.59 11.26 10.85
N CYS A 38 -6.37 11.76 10.63
CA CYS A 38 -5.79 11.89 9.29
C CYS A 38 -5.62 10.56 8.50
N ARG A 39 -5.98 9.42 9.10
CA ARG A 39 -5.99 8.06 8.51
C ARG A 39 -4.63 7.59 7.98
N ALA A 40 -3.52 8.09 8.53
CA ALA A 40 -2.17 7.74 8.05
C ALA A 40 -1.89 6.24 8.04
N ASP A 41 -2.48 5.49 8.98
CA ASP A 41 -2.43 4.02 9.06
C ASP A 41 -2.91 3.36 7.77
N GLN A 42 -3.97 3.87 7.16
CA GLN A 42 -4.53 3.32 5.93
C GLN A 42 -3.59 3.52 4.74
N TYR A 43 -2.79 4.58 4.75
CA TYR A 43 -1.89 4.93 3.65
C TYR A 43 -0.44 4.42 3.84
N GLN A 44 -0.11 3.77 4.96
CA GLN A 44 1.23 3.19 5.18
C GLN A 44 1.64 2.21 4.08
N ARG A 45 0.68 1.50 3.47
CA ARG A 45 0.91 0.58 2.35
C ARG A 45 1.54 1.22 1.11
N PHE A 46 1.56 2.55 1.02
CA PHE A 46 2.18 3.27 -0.09
C PHE A 46 3.65 3.61 0.14
N VAL A 47 4.19 3.45 1.35
CA VAL A 47 5.63 3.60 1.58
C VAL A 47 6.40 2.60 0.72
N GLY A 48 7.38 3.09 -0.04
CA GLY A 48 8.14 2.31 -1.02
C GLY A 48 7.51 2.24 -2.42
N ARG A 49 6.28 2.74 -2.61
CA ARG A 49 5.61 2.83 -3.92
C ARG A 49 5.79 4.21 -4.54
N ASN A 50 5.50 4.34 -5.83
CA ASN A 50 5.53 5.65 -6.48
C ASN A 50 4.30 6.48 -6.07
N ARG A 51 4.48 7.77 -5.85
CA ARG A 51 3.39 8.70 -5.51
C ARG A 51 2.26 8.75 -6.55
N SER A 52 2.53 8.38 -7.80
CA SER A 52 1.50 8.29 -8.84
C SER A 52 0.49 7.18 -8.60
N GLU A 53 0.79 6.24 -7.70
CA GLU A 53 -0.11 5.14 -7.32
C GLU A 53 -1.09 5.54 -6.21
N LEU A 54 -0.94 6.73 -5.62
CA LEU A 54 -1.90 7.26 -4.66
C LEU A 54 -3.26 7.45 -5.34
N PRO A 55 -4.37 7.19 -4.64
CA PRO A 55 -5.69 7.54 -5.14
C PRO A 55 -5.83 9.06 -5.23
N ALA A 56 -6.88 9.52 -5.90
CA ALA A 56 -7.32 10.90 -5.74
C ALA A 56 -7.61 11.19 -4.26
N GLN A 57 -7.29 12.41 -3.82
CA GLN A 57 -7.59 12.87 -2.47
C GLN A 57 -9.09 12.70 -2.18
N PRO A 58 -9.47 11.95 -1.13
CA PRO A 58 -10.86 11.77 -0.76
C PRO A 58 -11.55 13.11 -0.43
N ALA A 59 -12.85 13.19 -0.70
CA ALA A 59 -13.62 14.39 -0.40
C ALA A 59 -13.62 14.67 1.11
N GLY A 60 -13.35 15.92 1.49
CA GLY A 60 -13.34 16.36 2.90
C GLY A 60 -12.02 16.08 3.65
N GLU A 61 -11.09 15.32 3.07
CA GLU A 61 -9.78 15.11 3.68
C GLU A 61 -8.80 16.24 3.32
N THR A 62 -7.79 16.48 4.16
CA THR A 62 -6.71 17.44 3.89
C THR A 62 -5.40 16.70 3.67
N TRP A 63 -4.80 16.83 2.49
CA TRP A 63 -3.55 16.15 2.15
C TRP A 63 -2.43 17.15 1.85
N ARG A 64 -1.19 16.75 2.16
CA ARG A 64 0.03 17.37 1.65
C ARG A 64 0.92 16.28 1.05
N VAL A 65 1.01 16.26 -0.28
CA VAL A 65 1.94 15.38 -1.01
C VAL A 65 3.12 16.22 -1.47
N THR A 66 4.26 16.08 -0.83
CA THR A 66 5.44 16.93 -1.06
C THR A 66 6.73 16.11 -1.02
N CYS A 67 7.83 16.65 -1.54
CA CYS A 67 9.09 15.92 -1.51
C CYS A 67 9.78 16.00 -0.14
N THR A 68 10.57 14.99 0.21
CA THR A 68 11.33 14.91 1.48
C THR A 68 12.32 16.07 1.67
N THR A 69 12.76 16.70 0.58
CA THR A 69 13.69 17.84 0.54
C THR A 69 13.01 19.17 0.25
N CYS A 70 11.69 19.19 0.07
CA CYS A 70 10.94 20.38 -0.28
C CYS A 70 10.72 21.23 0.98
N PRO A 71 10.89 22.56 0.92
CA PRO A 71 10.60 23.42 2.05
C PRO A 71 9.11 23.35 2.42
N VAL A 72 8.82 23.21 3.71
CA VAL A 72 7.45 23.20 4.25
C VAL A 72 7.37 24.02 5.53
N THR A 73 6.20 24.61 5.77
CA THR A 73 5.87 25.24 7.05
C THR A 73 5.54 24.18 8.10
N MET A 74 5.92 24.46 9.35
CA MET A 74 5.70 23.58 10.52
C MET A 74 4.38 23.91 11.26
N ASP A 75 3.33 24.19 10.50
CA ASP A 75 1.98 24.45 11.02
C ASP A 75 1.28 23.12 11.34
N TYR A 76 1.33 22.66 12.59
CA TYR A 76 0.73 21.37 12.94
C TYR A 76 -0.79 21.35 12.67
N ASN A 77 -1.23 20.39 11.85
CA ASN A 77 -2.63 20.11 11.59
C ASN A 77 -2.93 18.62 11.83
N PRO A 78 -3.66 18.26 12.91
CA PRO A 78 -3.91 16.85 13.26
C PRO A 78 -4.81 16.11 12.26
N THR A 79 -5.59 16.82 11.44
CA THR A 79 -6.46 16.20 10.42
C THR A 79 -5.77 16.05 9.06
N ARG A 80 -4.56 16.62 8.89
CA ARG A 80 -3.84 16.58 7.63
C ARG A 80 -2.97 15.33 7.51
N LEU A 81 -3.14 14.62 6.41
CA LEU A 81 -2.24 13.55 5.97
C LEU A 81 -1.06 14.16 5.22
N ASN A 82 0.16 13.86 5.67
CA ASN A 82 1.37 14.15 4.92
C ASN A 82 1.91 12.90 4.26
N VAL A 83 2.22 13.02 2.98
CA VAL A 83 2.93 12.01 2.20
C VAL A 83 4.22 12.65 1.67
N PHE A 84 5.35 12.18 2.18
CA PHE A 84 6.66 12.65 1.75
C PHE A 84 7.26 11.65 0.75
N TYR A 85 7.67 12.14 -0.42
CA TYR A 85 8.30 11.32 -1.46
C TYR A 85 9.71 11.81 -1.79
N GLU A 86 10.57 10.89 -2.22
CA GLU A 86 11.89 11.20 -2.73
C GLU A 86 11.78 11.96 -4.07
N GLN A 87 12.35 13.16 -4.17
CA GLN A 87 12.15 14.03 -5.34
C GLN A 87 12.62 13.40 -6.67
N SER A 88 13.72 12.65 -6.65
CA SER A 88 14.34 12.07 -7.84
C SER A 88 13.59 10.85 -8.39
N THR A 89 12.99 10.04 -7.51
CA THR A 89 12.37 8.77 -7.89
C THR A 89 10.85 8.79 -7.80
N GLY A 90 10.27 9.75 -7.07
CA GLY A 90 8.85 9.78 -6.75
C GLY A 90 8.42 8.72 -5.72
N ILE A 91 9.36 7.98 -5.13
CA ILE A 91 9.07 6.93 -4.16
C ILE A 91 8.70 7.53 -2.81
N ILE A 92 7.55 7.13 -2.27
CA ILE A 92 7.09 7.56 -0.95
C ILE A 92 8.02 7.01 0.13
N ARG A 93 8.50 7.89 1.01
CA ARG A 93 9.39 7.58 2.13
C ARG A 93 8.67 7.59 3.47
N GLU A 94 7.68 8.47 3.63
CA GLU A 94 7.00 8.65 4.91
C GLU A 94 5.53 9.03 4.70
N VAL A 95 4.67 8.51 5.55
CA VAL A 95 3.26 8.88 5.66
C VAL A 95 2.96 9.15 7.14
N LYS A 96 2.47 10.35 7.48
CA LYS A 96 2.16 10.74 8.87
C LYS A 96 1.10 11.84 8.98
N CYS A 97 0.46 11.92 10.15
CA CYS A 97 -0.39 13.06 10.50
C CYS A 97 0.45 14.29 10.89
N GLY A 98 -0.04 15.49 10.59
CA GLY A 98 0.51 16.75 11.12
C GLY A 98 0.55 17.93 10.18
#